data_AF-A0A397C3P7-F1
#
_entry.id   AF-A0A397C3P7-F1
#
_cell.length_a   1.000
_cell.length_b   1.000
_cell.length_c   1.000
_cell.angle_alpha   90.00
_cell.angle_beta   90.00
_cell.angle_gamma   90.00
#
_symmetry.space_group_name_H-M   'P 1'
#
loop_
_entity.id
_entity.type
_entity.pdbx_description
1 polymer ?
#
loop_
_entity_poly.entity_id
_entity_poly.type
_entity_poly.pdbx_seq_one_letter_code
_entity_poly.pdbx_strand_id
1 'polypeptide(L)'
;EHLGEVGQFWLRKSRKPVLAVLLVEKRTSRGDVQVVVHRGMNCEVSMPTGSLCAERNAIGSALANDPTLLRQSLKMIAVLSSKMDTTDLNPLAPCGACNEWLLKIAEANPSFKIVTFDSIDCDSVYIHQLL
;
A
#
# COMPACT_ATOMS: atom_id res chain seq x y z
N GLU A 1 -13.02 25.46 5.98
CA GLU A 1 -12.68 24.78 4.72
C GLU A 1 -13.33 23.39 4.72
N HIS A 2 -13.91 22.93 3.60
CA HIS A 2 -14.50 21.60 3.53
C HIS A 2 -13.38 20.55 3.51
N LEU A 3 -13.30 19.66 4.49
CA LEU A 3 -12.34 18.53 4.57
C LEU A 3 -12.49 17.48 3.43
N GLY A 4 -13.28 17.78 2.40
CA GLY A 4 -13.69 16.88 1.34
C GLY A 4 -14.43 15.64 1.84
N GLU A 5 -14.84 14.77 0.91
CA GLU A 5 -15.48 13.50 1.28
C GLU A 5 -14.49 12.53 1.94
N VAL A 6 -13.19 12.71 1.74
CA VAL A 6 -12.15 11.84 2.31
C VAL A 6 -12.21 11.86 3.84
N GLY A 7 -12.17 13.04 4.46
CA GLY A 7 -12.25 13.18 5.91
C GLY A 7 -13.64 12.94 6.50
N GLN A 8 -14.70 13.11 5.69
CA GLN A 8 -16.08 13.02 6.17
C GLN A 8 -16.69 11.61 6.04
N PHE A 9 -16.43 10.93 4.94
CA PHE A 9 -17.07 9.67 4.58
C PHE A 9 -16.06 8.52 4.47
N TRP A 10 -15.01 8.69 3.68
CA TRP A 10 -14.07 7.61 3.36
C TRP A 10 -13.15 7.24 4.52
N LEU A 11 -12.89 8.15 5.46
CA LEU A 11 -12.07 7.94 6.66
C LEU A 11 -12.86 8.14 7.96
N ARG A 12 -14.11 7.68 8.02
CA ARG A 12 -15.03 8.00 9.13
C ARG A 12 -14.64 7.44 10.51
N LYS A 13 -13.67 6.53 10.62
CA LYS A 13 -13.28 5.92 11.92
C LYS A 13 -12.07 6.61 12.52
N SER A 14 -10.92 6.54 11.85
CA SER A 14 -9.67 7.11 12.32
C SER A 14 -9.47 8.55 11.87
N ARG A 15 -10.08 8.95 10.74
CA ARG A 15 -9.80 10.20 10.01
C ARG A 15 -8.34 10.35 9.58
N LYS A 16 -7.60 9.24 9.51
CA LYS A 16 -6.18 9.23 9.16
C LYS A 16 -5.97 8.63 7.77
N PRO A 17 -5.51 9.42 6.78
CA PRO A 17 -5.15 8.89 5.48
C PRO A 17 -3.83 8.13 5.57
N VAL A 18 -3.86 6.87 5.17
CA VAL A 18 -2.70 6.02 4.92
C VAL A 18 -2.61 5.80 3.43
N LEU A 19 -1.44 6.05 2.86
CA LEU A 19 -1.12 5.89 1.45
C LEU A 19 -0.21 4.68 1.27
N ALA A 20 -0.39 3.96 0.17
CA ALA A 20 0.51 2.91 -0.25
C ALA A 20 0.84 3.03 -1.74
N VAL A 21 2.08 2.72 -2.11
CA VAL A 21 2.55 2.63 -3.49
C VAL A 21 3.17 1.26 -3.71
N LEU A 22 2.61 0.48 -4.62
CA LEU A 22 3.09 -0.83 -5.03
C LEU A 22 3.86 -0.71 -6.33
N LEU A 23 5.14 -1.11 -6.30
CA LEU A 23 6.03 -1.21 -7.45
C LEU A 23 5.87 -2.58 -8.11
N VAL A 24 5.57 -2.57 -9.40
CA VAL A 24 5.41 -3.75 -10.23
C VAL A 24 6.40 -3.71 -11.37
N GLU A 25 7.15 -4.79 -11.54
CA GLU A 25 8.04 -4.98 -12.67
C GLU A 25 7.43 -6.01 -13.64
N LYS A 26 7.18 -5.56 -14.87
CA LYS A 26 6.64 -6.39 -15.95
C LYS A 26 7.68 -6.55 -17.04
N ARG A 27 7.67 -7.70 -17.70
CA ARG A 27 8.41 -7.90 -18.94
C ARG A 27 7.45 -7.73 -20.11
N THR A 28 7.77 -6.84 -21.02
CA THR A 28 6.99 -6.66 -22.24
C THR A 28 7.21 -7.83 -23.20
N SER A 29 6.34 -7.96 -24.20
CA SER A 29 6.50 -8.96 -25.27
C SER A 29 7.81 -8.82 -26.06
N ARG A 30 8.45 -7.64 -26.02
CA ARG A 30 9.76 -7.38 -26.64
C ARG A 30 10.95 -7.77 -25.75
N GLY A 31 10.68 -8.20 -24.52
CA GLY A 31 11.69 -8.53 -23.52
C GLY A 31 12.12 -7.36 -22.62
N ASP A 32 11.67 -6.14 -22.93
CA ASP A 32 12.01 -4.94 -22.14
C ASP A 32 11.37 -5.00 -20.75
N VAL A 33 12.11 -4.53 -19.74
CA VAL A 33 11.61 -4.39 -18.38
C VAL A 33 10.86 -3.07 -18.25
N GLN A 34 9.57 -3.15 -17.90
CA GLN A 34 8.73 -2.01 -17.63
C GLN A 34 8.37 -1.96 -16.15
N VAL A 35 8.55 -0.79 -15.53
CA VAL A 35 8.17 -0.54 -14.15
C VAL A 35 6.87 0.24 -14.11
N VAL A 36 5.90 -0.26 -13.35
CA VAL A 36 4.57 0.35 -13.15
C VAL A 36 4.31 0.52 -11.66
N VAL A 37 3.67 1.62 -11.29
CA VAL A 37 3.29 1.91 -9.90
C VAL A 37 1.78 1.94 -9.74
N HIS A 38 1.27 1.28 -8.71
CA HIS A 38 -0.13 1.30 -8.32
C HIS A 38 -0.28 1.94 -6.94
N ARG A 39 -1.25 2.84 -6.81
CA ARG A 39 -1.47 3.61 -5.59
C ARG A 39 -2.71 3.11 -4.87
N GLY A 40 -2.71 3.16 -3.55
CA GLY A 40 -3.85 2.84 -2.71
C GLY A 40 -3.94 3.77 -1.51
N MET A 41 -5.16 3.97 -1.02
CA MET A 41 -5.43 4.65 0.25
C MET A 41 -6.33 3.74 1.09
N ASN A 42 -6.26 3.85 2.43
CA ASN A 42 -7.24 3.19 3.28
C ASN A 42 -8.66 3.75 3.05
N CYS A 43 -9.65 2.88 3.17
CA CYS A 43 -11.07 3.23 3.14
C CYS A 43 -11.76 2.61 4.35
N GLU A 44 -12.40 3.43 5.17
CA GLU A 44 -12.97 3.07 6.47
C GLU A 44 -14.48 3.21 6.50
N VAL A 45 -15.13 2.89 5.39
CA VAL A 45 -16.59 2.87 5.28
C VAL A 45 -17.22 1.86 6.24
N SER A 46 -18.48 2.07 6.59
CA SER A 46 -19.23 1.30 7.61
C SER A 46 -19.63 -0.10 7.15
N MET A 47 -18.66 -0.94 6.78
CA MET A 47 -18.94 -2.23 6.17
C MET A 47 -18.80 -3.38 7.18
N PRO A 48 -19.62 -4.45 7.07
CA PRO A 48 -19.49 -5.65 7.89
C PRO A 48 -18.10 -6.31 7.77
N THR A 49 -17.48 -6.20 6.60
CA THR A 49 -16.13 -6.71 6.31
C THR A 49 -15.00 -5.83 6.85
N GLY A 50 -15.34 -4.70 7.47
CA GLY A 50 -14.39 -3.77 8.07
C GLY A 50 -13.79 -2.77 7.08
N SER A 51 -12.67 -2.17 7.50
CA SER A 51 -11.94 -1.17 6.70
C SER A 51 -10.97 -1.85 5.73
N LEU A 52 -10.76 -1.23 4.56
CA LEU A 52 -9.74 -1.62 3.61
C LEU A 52 -8.46 -0.82 3.89
N CYS A 53 -7.33 -1.53 4.02
CA CYS A 53 -6.03 -0.90 4.24
C CYS A 53 -5.41 -0.44 2.90
N ALA A 54 -4.52 0.54 2.96
CA ALA A 54 -3.92 1.16 1.78
C ALA A 54 -3.15 0.15 0.93
N GLU A 55 -2.42 -0.77 1.57
CA GLU A 55 -1.62 -1.81 0.95
C GLU A 55 -2.49 -2.76 0.12
N ARG A 56 -3.57 -3.25 0.73
CA ARG A 56 -4.54 -4.12 0.07
C ARG A 56 -5.25 -3.41 -1.08
N ASN A 57 -5.53 -2.12 -0.92
CA ASN A 57 -6.12 -1.32 -2.00
C ASN A 57 -5.14 -1.13 -3.18
N ALA A 58 -3.85 -0.89 -2.91
CA ALA A 58 -2.81 -0.79 -3.95
C ALA A 58 -2.61 -2.12 -4.70
N ILE A 59 -2.59 -3.24 -3.96
CA ILE A 59 -2.52 -4.60 -4.54
C ILE A 59 -3.76 -4.88 -5.38
N GLY A 60 -4.96 -4.61 -4.85
CA GLY A 60 -6.21 -4.77 -5.59
C GLY A 60 -6.24 -3.93 -6.88
N SER A 61 -5.74 -2.70 -6.82
CA SER A 61 -5.64 -1.81 -8.00
C SER A 61 -4.67 -2.35 -9.06
N ALA A 62 -3.58 -2.99 -8.65
CA ALA A 62 -2.64 -3.64 -9.57
C ALA A 62 -3.27 -4.87 -10.24
N LEU A 63 -3.93 -5.73 -9.47
CA LEU A 63 -4.62 -6.92 -9.97
C LEU A 63 -5.80 -6.55 -10.89
N ALA A 64 -6.52 -5.48 -10.59
CA ALA A 64 -7.60 -4.98 -11.45
C ALA A 64 -7.09 -4.43 -12.80
N ASN A 65 -5.87 -3.85 -12.82
CA ASN A 65 -5.23 -3.40 -14.06
C ASN A 65 -4.70 -4.56 -14.90
N ASP A 66 -4.24 -5.63 -14.25
CA ASP A 66 -3.69 -6.81 -14.92
C ASP A 66 -4.03 -8.08 -14.12
N PRO A 67 -5.12 -8.77 -14.48
CA PRO A 67 -5.53 -10.01 -13.82
C PRO A 67 -4.55 -11.18 -14.02
N THR A 68 -3.55 -11.04 -14.91
CA THR A 68 -2.51 -12.04 -15.14
C THR A 68 -1.26 -11.79 -14.31
N LEU A 69 -1.27 -10.74 -13.48
CA LEU A 69 -0.12 -10.31 -12.70
C LEU A 69 0.36 -11.39 -11.72
N LEU A 70 1.62 -11.77 -11.86
CA LEU A 70 2.27 -12.74 -10.99
C LEU A 70 2.77 -12.09 -9.71
N ARG A 71 2.76 -12.84 -8.59
CA ARG A 71 3.33 -12.37 -7.31
C ARG A 71 4.81 -12.00 -7.45
N GLN A 72 5.56 -12.70 -8.30
CA GLN A 72 6.97 -12.44 -8.62
C GLN A 72 7.23 -11.05 -9.25
N SER A 73 6.21 -10.48 -9.89
CA SER A 73 6.27 -9.15 -10.50
C SER A 73 6.07 -8.04 -9.47
N LEU A 74 5.50 -8.34 -8.29
CA LEU A 74 5.37 -7.37 -7.20
C LEU A 74 6.73 -7.23 -6.52
N LYS A 75 7.38 -6.07 -6.62
CA LYS A 75 8.77 -5.90 -6.15
C LYS A 75 8.86 -5.25 -4.79
N MET A 76 8.03 -4.25 -4.54
CA MET A 76 8.12 -3.44 -3.33
C MET A 76 6.80 -2.76 -3.05
N ILE A 77 6.45 -2.59 -1.78
CA ILE A 77 5.36 -1.70 -1.38
C ILE A 77 5.86 -0.68 -0.37
N ALA A 78 5.55 0.59 -0.62
CA ALA A 78 5.86 1.69 0.26
C ALA A 78 4.58 2.15 0.98
N VAL A 79 4.63 2.39 2.30
CA VAL A 79 3.48 2.76 3.12
C VAL A 79 3.79 4.02 3.94
N LEU A 80 2.85 4.98 3.94
CA LEU A 80 3.01 6.27 4.60
C LEU A 80 1.68 6.76 5.20
N SER A 81 1.71 7.18 6.47
CA SER A 81 0.63 7.97 7.07
C SER A 81 0.77 9.43 6.65
N SER A 82 -0.27 10.04 6.10
CA SER A 82 -0.30 11.46 5.76
C SER A 82 -1.03 12.27 6.85
N LYS A 83 -0.63 13.53 7.05
CA LYS A 83 -1.23 14.44 8.03
C LYS A 83 -2.41 15.16 7.39
N MET A 84 -3.63 14.97 7.90
CA MET A 84 -4.78 15.81 7.57
C MET A 84 -5.10 16.82 8.68
N ASP A 85 -5.08 16.41 9.96
CA ASP A 85 -5.26 17.31 11.13
C ASP A 85 -4.69 16.70 12.43
N THR A 86 -3.97 15.57 12.34
CA THR A 86 -3.49 14.81 13.51
C THR A 86 -2.02 14.43 13.33
N THR A 87 -1.35 14.09 14.43
CA THR A 87 -0.03 13.44 14.41
C THR A 87 -0.04 12.20 13.51
N ASP A 88 0.99 12.10 12.66
CA ASP A 88 1.22 10.94 11.82
C ASP A 88 1.62 9.73 12.67
N LEU A 89 1.36 8.54 12.13
CA LEU A 89 1.65 7.26 12.78
C LEU A 89 2.90 6.59 12.21
N ASN A 90 3.75 7.38 11.57
CA ASN A 90 4.96 6.92 10.90
C ASN A 90 6.05 6.57 11.93
N PRO A 91 6.85 5.52 11.71
CA PRO A 91 6.71 4.50 10.67
C PRO A 91 5.57 3.52 10.93
N LEU A 92 4.82 3.19 9.87
CA LEU A 92 3.67 2.29 9.93
C LEU A 92 4.06 0.86 9.57
N ALA A 93 3.99 -0.05 10.55
CA ALA A 93 4.01 -1.48 10.28
C ALA A 93 2.68 -1.94 9.64
N PRO A 94 2.70 -2.96 8.74
CA PRO A 94 1.48 -3.52 8.19
C PRO A 94 0.60 -4.12 9.31
N CYS A 95 -0.71 -3.91 9.23
CA CYS A 95 -1.64 -4.57 10.15
C CYS A 95 -1.66 -6.10 9.91
N GLY A 96 -2.25 -6.87 10.83
CA GLY A 96 -2.30 -8.33 10.72
C GLY A 96 -2.84 -8.83 9.37
N ALA A 97 -3.94 -8.25 8.88
CA ALA A 97 -4.51 -8.64 7.59
C ALA A 97 -3.62 -8.29 6.38
N CYS A 98 -2.94 -7.14 6.42
CA CYS A 98 -1.97 -6.77 5.39
C CYS A 98 -0.75 -7.68 5.45
N ASN A 99 -0.25 -7.97 6.65
CA ASN A 99 0.91 -8.82 6.84
C ASN A 99 0.70 -10.21 6.23
N GLU A 100 -0.48 -10.82 6.42
CA GLU A 100 -0.82 -12.09 5.77
C GLU A 100 -0.73 -12.00 4.24
N TRP A 101 -1.27 -10.95 3.62
CA TRP A 101 -1.18 -10.76 2.17
C TRP A 101 0.27 -10.59 1.71
N LEU A 102 1.05 -9.77 2.41
CA LEU A 102 2.44 -9.49 2.07
C LEU A 102 3.32 -10.73 2.25
N LEU A 103 3.04 -11.57 3.26
CA LEU A 103 3.68 -12.87 3.43
C LEU A 103 3.39 -13.80 2.25
N LYS A 104 2.12 -13.88 1.79
CA LYS A 104 1.79 -14.66 0.58
C LYS A 104 2.49 -14.14 -0.65
N ILE A 105 2.74 -12.83 -0.78
CA ILE A 105 3.55 -12.30 -1.88
C ILE A 105 5.02 -12.73 -1.70
N ALA A 106 5.58 -12.56 -0.50
CA ALA A 106 6.96 -12.90 -0.17
C ALA A 106 7.28 -14.40 -0.36
N GLU A 107 6.33 -15.30 -0.08
CA GLU A 107 6.48 -16.75 -0.34
C GLU A 107 6.82 -17.05 -1.81
N ALA A 108 6.26 -16.29 -2.76
CA ALA A 108 6.58 -16.42 -4.18
C ALA A 108 7.69 -15.49 -4.66
N ASN A 109 7.96 -14.42 -3.90
CA ASN A 109 9.03 -13.46 -4.18
C ASN A 109 9.79 -13.10 -2.89
N PRO A 110 10.81 -13.88 -2.50
CA PRO A 110 11.58 -13.61 -1.28
C PRO A 110 12.30 -12.25 -1.29
N SER A 111 12.52 -11.67 -2.49
CA SER A 111 13.12 -10.33 -2.63
C SER A 111 12.13 -9.17 -2.45
N PHE A 112 10.85 -9.47 -2.19
CA PHE A 112 9.83 -8.45 -1.96
C PHE A 112 10.13 -7.64 -0.71
N LYS A 113 10.07 -6.31 -0.84
CA LYS A 113 10.42 -5.37 0.23
C LYS A 113 9.23 -4.54 0.65
N ILE A 114 9.09 -4.32 1.95
CA ILE A 114 8.16 -3.34 2.51
C ILE A 114 8.98 -2.11 2.90
N VAL A 115 8.54 -0.94 2.46
CA VAL A 115 9.21 0.32 2.72
C VAL A 115 8.29 1.20 3.55
N THR A 116 8.82 1.75 4.63
CA THR A 116 8.10 2.67 5.51
C THR A 116 8.95 3.90 5.77
N PHE A 117 8.32 5.01 6.13
CA PHE A 117 9.01 6.29 6.34
C PHE A 117 8.81 6.77 7.76
N ASP A 118 9.71 7.64 8.24
CA ASP A 118 9.57 8.33 9.53
C ASP A 118 8.53 9.43 9.53
N SER A 119 8.32 10.07 8.38
CA SER A 119 7.44 11.22 8.21
C SER A 119 6.99 11.39 6.76
N ILE A 120 6.14 12.38 6.51
CA ILE A 120 5.67 12.72 5.15
C ILE A 120 6.78 13.26 4.24
N ASP A 121 7.85 13.78 4.83
CA ASP A 121 8.99 14.37 4.11
C ASP A 121 9.88 13.27 3.50
N CYS A 122 9.71 12.02 3.95
CA CYS A 122 10.43 10.83 3.47
C CYS A 122 11.95 10.90 3.67
N ASP A 123 12.42 11.64 4.68
CA ASP A 123 13.85 11.82 4.97
C ASP A 123 14.52 10.52 5.43
N SER A 124 13.83 9.71 6.24
CA SER A 124 14.32 8.40 6.68
C SER A 124 13.49 7.27 6.09
N VAL A 125 14.17 6.28 5.50
CA VAL A 125 13.55 5.13 4.87
C VAL A 125 13.92 3.85 5.62
N TYR A 126 12.90 3.09 6.03
CA TYR A 126 13.07 1.78 6.64
C TYR A 126 12.63 0.69 5.66
N ILE A 127 13.48 -0.31 5.48
CA ILE A 127 13.23 -1.43 4.58
C ILE A 127 13.06 -2.68 5.42
N HIS A 128 11.91 -3.32 5.30
CA HIS A 128 11.59 -4.58 5.95
C HIS A 128 11.51 -5.69 4.91
N GLN A 129 12.12 -6.82 5.23
CA GLN A 129 12.04 -8.05 4.45
C GLN A 129 11.37 -9.11 5.32
N LEU A 130 10.36 -9.79 4.77
CA LEU A 130 9.50 -10.69 5.54
C LEU A 130 10.07 -12.12 5.67
N LEU A 131 10.91 -12.55 4.73
CA LEU A 131 11.50 -13.89 4.63
C LEU A 131 12.99 -13.83 4.35
#